data_AF-A0A1W2TVI6-F1
#
_entry.id   AF-A0A1W2TVI6-F1
#
_cell.length_a   1.000
_cell.length_b   1.000
_cell.length_c   1.000
_cell.angle_alpha   90.00
_cell.angle_beta   90.00
_cell.angle_gamma   90.00
#
_symmetry.space_group_name_H-M   'P 1'
#
loop_
_entity.id
_entity.type
_entity.pdbx_description
1 polymer ?
#
loop_
_entity_poly.entity_id
_entity_poly.type
_entity_poly.pdbx_seq_one_letter_code
_entity_poly.pdbx_strand_id
1 'polypeptide(L)'
;MGSTKSLRSCLYSAVMSSLAVRGVAAAAGPGDADTVHAAVQAMNRFYNSSTGLWDTGPWWHSGVALRAVAEYMLITGSREYVDMAAHTVEVQRAPIPWWPEGGGDFRADSTDDTGWWALALASLYQVTGKSEYLDLAKEDEAYMYGYWNTTTCGGGLIWNIPSRTYHNAISNELYLELTATLHNLIPGDTYYLGQALREWEWFKATGMINGKGLVNDGLTEDQACANNGQPVWSYNQGVILAGLVQLSAATGLPSYLDVARGIADAVVADGALSPGGILTESACATPADCEPNGTAFKGIFMRGLAKLDAALGGHPYRDYIRRNAQSAYDKSRNGSDFYGFAWQGPYDSGTIGKQESAVDLLLSTL
;
A
#
# COMPACT_ATOMS: atom_id res chain seq x y z
N MET A 1 -40.65 -54.14 -50.80
CA MET A 1 -40.23 -54.82 -52.04
C MET A 1 -39.86 -53.77 -53.07
N GLY A 2 -38.58 -53.77 -53.50
CA GLY A 2 -38.03 -53.07 -54.69
C GLY A 2 -38.00 -51.54 -54.64
N SER A 3 -37.01 -50.82 -55.20
CA SER A 3 -35.75 -51.18 -55.82
C SER A 3 -34.92 -49.90 -55.93
N THR A 4 -33.62 -50.04 -55.70
CA THR A 4 -32.48 -49.21 -56.13
C THR A 4 -32.68 -48.15 -57.22
N LYS A 5 -32.04 -46.98 -57.04
CA LYS A 5 -31.11 -46.42 -58.05
C LYS A 5 -30.05 -45.52 -57.40
N SER A 6 -28.81 -45.79 -57.81
CA SER A 6 -27.53 -45.22 -57.41
C SER A 6 -27.11 -44.09 -58.35
N LEU A 7 -25.97 -43.44 -58.02
CA LEU A 7 -25.08 -42.56 -58.80
C LEU A 7 -25.36 -41.05 -58.57
N ARG A 8 -24.40 -40.18 -58.23
CA ARG A 8 -22.93 -40.21 -58.42
C ARG A 8 -22.25 -39.22 -57.46
N SER A 9 -21.00 -39.53 -57.14
CA SER A 9 -20.05 -38.72 -56.39
C SER A 9 -19.61 -37.45 -57.11
N CYS A 10 -19.34 -36.39 -56.36
CA CYS A 10 -18.32 -35.39 -56.71
C CYS A 10 -17.53 -35.04 -55.44
N LEU A 11 -16.28 -35.52 -55.40
CA LEU A 11 -15.27 -35.14 -54.44
C LEU A 11 -14.78 -33.73 -54.77
N TYR A 12 -14.89 -32.79 -53.83
CA TYR A 12 -14.07 -31.59 -53.78
C TYR A 12 -13.22 -31.66 -52.52
N SER A 13 -11.96 -32.11 -52.69
CA SER A 13 -10.92 -31.98 -51.67
C SER A 13 -10.40 -30.54 -51.70
N ALA A 14 -10.84 -29.71 -50.76
CA ALA A 14 -10.23 -28.42 -50.50
C ALA A 14 -9.13 -28.59 -49.44
N VAL A 15 -7.88 -28.46 -49.87
CA VAL A 15 -6.72 -28.35 -48.97
C VAL A 15 -6.77 -26.96 -48.33
N MET A 16 -7.19 -26.88 -47.06
CA MET A 16 -6.97 -25.67 -46.26
C MET A 16 -5.54 -25.69 -45.73
N SER A 17 -4.65 -24.95 -46.40
CA SER A 17 -3.35 -24.57 -45.85
C SER A 17 -3.56 -23.54 -44.74
N SER A 18 -3.39 -23.95 -43.48
CA SER A 18 -3.32 -23.05 -42.34
C SER A 18 -1.98 -22.32 -42.34
N LEU A 19 -1.97 -21.06 -42.80
CA LEU A 19 -0.89 -20.15 -42.42
C LEU A 19 -1.07 -19.80 -40.93
N ALA A 20 -0.23 -20.38 -40.08
CA ALA A 20 -0.06 -19.92 -38.72
C ALA A 20 0.57 -18.52 -38.76
N VAL A 21 -0.25 -17.50 -38.52
CA VAL A 21 0.25 -16.17 -38.14
C VAL A 21 0.92 -16.35 -36.78
N ARG A 22 2.26 -16.33 -36.75
CA ARG A 22 3.01 -16.18 -35.50
C ARG A 22 2.64 -14.81 -34.93
N GLY A 23 1.69 -14.77 -34.01
CA GLY A 23 1.48 -13.61 -33.17
C GLY A 23 2.79 -13.29 -32.47
N VAL A 24 3.30 -12.08 -32.67
CA VAL A 24 4.37 -11.53 -31.83
C VAL A 24 3.74 -11.44 -30.44
N ALA A 25 4.22 -12.24 -29.48
CA ALA A 25 3.84 -12.03 -28.09
C ALA A 25 4.15 -10.57 -27.76
N ALA A 26 3.18 -9.83 -27.23
CA ALA A 26 3.44 -8.48 -26.75
C ALA A 26 4.62 -8.56 -25.77
N ALA A 27 5.59 -7.64 -25.92
CA ALA A 27 6.72 -7.60 -25.00
C ALA A 27 6.19 -7.39 -23.58
N ALA A 28 6.69 -8.17 -22.62
CA ALA A 28 6.26 -8.06 -21.23
C ALA A 28 6.50 -6.62 -20.74
N GLY A 29 5.46 -5.99 -20.18
CA GLY A 29 5.48 -4.64 -19.63
C GLY A 29 5.24 -4.63 -18.12
N PRO A 30 5.35 -3.46 -17.47
CA PRO A 30 5.14 -3.30 -16.03
C PRO A 30 3.73 -3.67 -15.55
N GLY A 31 2.73 -3.62 -16.44
CA GLY A 31 1.34 -3.96 -16.13
C GLY A 31 0.94 -5.41 -16.39
N ASP A 32 1.88 -6.26 -16.80
CA ASP A 32 1.59 -7.67 -17.03
C ASP A 32 1.65 -8.46 -15.71
N ALA A 33 0.69 -9.35 -15.50
CA ALA A 33 0.58 -10.17 -14.29
C ALA A 33 1.88 -10.95 -14.00
N ASP A 34 2.56 -11.46 -15.04
CA ASP A 34 3.85 -12.16 -14.90
C ASP A 34 4.97 -11.22 -14.39
N THR A 35 4.98 -9.96 -14.83
CA THR A 35 5.95 -8.96 -14.37
C THR A 35 5.72 -8.60 -12.91
N VAL A 36 4.46 -8.41 -12.51
CA VAL A 36 4.08 -8.14 -11.12
C VAL A 36 4.43 -9.34 -10.24
N HIS A 37 4.09 -10.56 -10.68
CA HIS A 37 4.43 -11.79 -9.99
C HIS A 37 5.95 -11.94 -9.80
N ALA A 38 6.75 -11.68 -10.83
CA ALA A 38 8.21 -11.71 -10.73
C ALA A 38 8.77 -10.69 -9.70
N ALA A 39 8.19 -9.49 -9.62
CA ALA A 39 8.59 -8.50 -8.62
C ALA A 39 8.25 -8.95 -7.19
N VAL A 40 7.09 -9.60 -6.99
CA VAL A 40 6.70 -10.21 -5.70
C VAL A 40 7.64 -11.36 -5.35
N GLN A 41 8.00 -12.22 -6.30
CA GLN A 41 9.00 -13.27 -6.07
C GLN A 41 10.36 -12.68 -5.68
N ALA A 42 10.80 -11.59 -6.34
CA ALA A 42 12.03 -10.90 -5.98
C ALA A 42 11.96 -10.29 -4.57
N MET A 43 10.83 -9.72 -4.16
CA MET A 43 10.60 -9.28 -2.77
C MET A 43 10.71 -10.44 -1.79
N ASN A 44 10.09 -11.58 -2.09
CA ASN A 44 10.11 -12.77 -1.24
C ASN A 44 11.50 -13.42 -1.12
N ARG A 45 12.50 -13.00 -1.91
CA ARG A 45 13.90 -13.41 -1.68
C ARG A 45 14.52 -12.77 -0.43
N PHE A 46 13.93 -11.70 0.10
CA PHE A 46 14.28 -11.13 1.41
C PHE A 46 13.61 -11.87 2.58
N TYR A 47 12.66 -12.77 2.30
CA TYR A 47 11.93 -13.47 3.35
C TYR A 47 12.82 -14.50 4.07
N ASN A 48 12.92 -14.36 5.38
CA ASN A 48 13.62 -15.29 6.25
C ASN A 48 12.59 -16.16 6.99
N SER A 49 12.48 -17.43 6.60
CA SER A 49 11.51 -18.35 7.18
C SER A 49 11.77 -18.68 8.66
N SER A 50 12.97 -18.45 9.19
CA SER A 50 13.24 -18.65 10.61
C SER A 50 12.67 -17.53 11.47
N THR A 51 12.57 -16.31 10.94
CA THR A 51 12.02 -15.15 11.64
C THR A 51 10.61 -14.81 11.20
N GLY A 52 10.17 -15.23 10.02
CA GLY A 52 8.89 -14.79 9.44
C GLY A 52 8.91 -13.33 9.02
N LEU A 53 10.09 -12.76 8.70
CA LEU A 53 10.26 -11.37 8.31
C LEU A 53 10.92 -11.26 6.93
N TRP A 54 10.64 -10.18 6.21
CA TRP A 54 11.41 -9.75 5.06
C TRP A 54 12.58 -8.88 5.55
N ASP A 55 13.72 -9.51 5.87
CA ASP A 55 14.89 -8.93 6.55
C ASP A 55 15.79 -8.16 5.55
N THR A 56 16.25 -6.92 5.77
CA THR A 56 17.26 -6.36 6.72
C THR A 56 16.83 -4.99 7.28
N GLY A 57 15.54 -4.67 7.16
CA GLY A 57 14.99 -3.37 7.50
C GLY A 57 14.32 -3.28 8.88
N PRO A 58 13.80 -2.10 9.24
CA PRO A 58 12.91 -1.92 10.37
C PRO A 58 11.72 -2.88 10.32
N TRP A 59 11.22 -3.26 11.50
CA TRP A 59 10.18 -4.29 11.64
C TRP A 59 8.90 -3.99 10.83
N TRP A 60 8.49 -2.72 10.78
CA TRP A 60 7.32 -2.29 10.00
C TRP A 60 7.42 -2.53 8.48
N HIS A 61 8.62 -2.61 7.90
CA HIS A 61 8.78 -2.99 6.49
C HIS A 61 8.18 -4.38 6.24
N SER A 62 8.35 -5.32 7.18
CA SER A 62 7.70 -6.64 7.02
C SER A 62 6.18 -6.56 7.10
N GLY A 63 5.61 -5.59 7.83
CA GLY A 63 4.18 -5.28 7.79
C GLY A 63 3.74 -4.78 6.41
N VAL A 64 4.50 -3.87 5.79
CA VAL A 64 4.25 -3.36 4.44
C VAL A 64 4.38 -4.45 3.38
N ALA A 65 5.42 -5.28 3.44
CA ALA A 65 5.63 -6.43 2.57
C ALA A 65 4.53 -7.49 2.73
N LEU A 66 4.13 -7.81 3.97
CA LEU A 66 3.02 -8.73 4.25
C LEU A 66 1.72 -8.19 3.64
N ARG A 67 1.46 -6.89 3.79
CA ARG A 67 0.32 -6.24 3.15
C ARG A 67 0.42 -6.32 1.64
N ALA A 68 1.57 -6.06 1.03
CA ALA A 68 1.77 -6.17 -0.41
C ALA A 68 1.51 -7.60 -0.94
N VAL A 69 1.94 -8.63 -0.21
CA VAL A 69 1.61 -10.04 -0.49
C VAL A 69 0.10 -10.29 -0.39
N ALA A 70 -0.58 -9.73 0.62
CA ALA A 70 -2.03 -9.85 0.78
C ALA A 70 -2.78 -9.15 -0.37
N GLU A 71 -2.39 -7.93 -0.74
CA GLU A 71 -2.96 -7.18 -1.87
C GLU A 71 -2.75 -7.91 -3.19
N TYR A 72 -1.56 -8.50 -3.43
CA TYR A 72 -1.33 -9.37 -4.59
C TYR A 72 -2.34 -10.51 -4.65
N MET A 73 -2.60 -11.20 -3.54
CA MET A 73 -3.59 -12.27 -3.47
C MET A 73 -5.03 -11.77 -3.68
N LEU A 74 -5.37 -10.58 -3.18
CA LEU A 74 -6.69 -9.95 -3.39
C LEU A 74 -6.92 -9.58 -4.86
N ILE A 75 -5.94 -8.93 -5.49
CA ILE A 75 -6.04 -8.41 -6.85
C ILE A 75 -6.06 -9.55 -7.87
N THR A 76 -5.18 -10.55 -7.71
CA THR A 76 -5.00 -11.62 -8.69
C THR A 76 -5.88 -12.85 -8.42
N GLY A 77 -6.43 -12.98 -7.21
CA GLY A 77 -7.07 -14.20 -6.73
C GLY A 77 -6.07 -15.33 -6.42
N SER A 78 -4.76 -15.09 -6.50
CA SER A 78 -3.74 -16.08 -6.15
C SER A 78 -3.82 -16.49 -4.68
N ARG A 79 -3.47 -17.74 -4.40
CA ARG A 79 -3.36 -18.32 -3.05
C ARG A 79 -1.93 -18.73 -2.69
N GLU A 80 -0.97 -18.46 -3.57
CA GLU A 80 0.40 -18.96 -3.49
C GLU A 80 1.11 -18.66 -2.16
N TYR A 81 0.80 -17.51 -1.57
CA TYR A 81 1.52 -16.99 -0.40
C TYR A 81 0.72 -17.08 0.91
N VAL A 82 -0.41 -17.79 0.93
CA VAL A 82 -1.24 -17.94 2.14
C VAL A 82 -0.45 -18.56 3.30
N ASP A 83 0.32 -19.62 3.05
CA ASP A 83 1.07 -20.30 4.11
C ASP A 83 2.27 -19.47 4.61
N MET A 84 2.93 -18.75 3.71
CA MET A 84 4.01 -17.82 4.07
C MET A 84 3.49 -16.66 4.94
N ALA A 85 2.35 -16.08 4.57
CA ALA A 85 1.69 -15.05 5.36
C ALA A 85 1.21 -15.57 6.72
N ALA A 86 0.66 -16.79 6.77
CA ALA A 86 0.26 -17.42 8.01
C ALA A 86 1.46 -17.68 8.95
N HIS A 87 2.59 -18.16 8.41
CA HIS A 87 3.83 -18.35 9.16
C HIS A 87 4.38 -17.03 9.72
N THR A 88 4.35 -15.96 8.92
CA THR A 88 4.69 -14.61 9.40
C THR A 88 3.85 -14.25 10.62
N VAL A 89 2.52 -14.41 10.53
CA VAL A 89 1.62 -14.06 11.63
C VAL A 89 1.87 -14.91 12.87
N GLU A 90 2.09 -16.21 12.70
CA GLU A 90 2.39 -17.15 13.80
C GLU A 90 3.67 -16.78 14.56
N VAL A 91 4.74 -16.40 13.85
CA VAL A 91 6.02 -16.09 14.48
C VAL A 91 6.03 -14.67 15.06
N GLN A 92 5.50 -13.68 14.32
CA GLN A 92 5.62 -12.26 14.68
C GLN A 92 4.58 -11.76 15.68
N ARG A 93 3.58 -12.57 16.02
CA ARG A 93 2.69 -12.27 17.15
C ARG A 93 3.36 -12.40 18.53
N ALA A 94 4.58 -12.93 18.61
CA ALA A 94 5.33 -12.93 19.86
C ALA A 94 5.71 -11.50 20.28
N PRO A 95 5.90 -11.21 21.59
CA PRO A 95 6.44 -9.92 22.02
C PRO A 95 7.77 -9.60 21.35
N ILE A 96 7.88 -8.39 20.78
CA ILE A 96 9.12 -7.95 20.13
C ILE A 96 10.22 -7.67 21.17
N PRO A 97 11.50 -8.00 20.91
CA PRO A 97 12.55 -7.96 21.93
C PRO A 97 12.84 -6.59 22.55
N TRP A 98 12.61 -5.49 21.82
CA TRP A 98 12.86 -4.12 22.30
C TRP A 98 11.65 -3.47 22.96
N TRP A 99 10.46 -4.10 22.88
CA TRP A 99 9.23 -3.63 23.50
C TRP A 99 8.39 -4.77 24.09
N PRO A 100 8.93 -5.58 25.02
CA PRO A 100 8.25 -6.74 25.57
C PRO A 100 6.95 -6.36 26.34
N GLU A 101 6.87 -5.16 26.90
CA GLU A 101 5.67 -4.64 27.57
C GLU A 101 4.48 -4.42 26.63
N GLY A 102 4.71 -4.33 25.31
CA GLY A 102 3.65 -4.35 24.31
C GLY A 102 2.86 -5.66 24.32
N GLY A 103 3.45 -6.75 24.85
CA GLY A 103 2.76 -8.01 25.06
C GLY A 103 2.56 -8.88 23.82
N GLY A 104 3.19 -8.53 22.69
CA GLY A 104 3.05 -9.24 21.42
C GLY A 104 1.82 -8.80 20.64
N ASP A 105 1.35 -9.70 19.78
CA ASP A 105 0.26 -9.49 18.83
C ASP A 105 0.42 -8.15 18.10
N PHE A 106 1.61 -7.93 17.51
CA PHE A 106 1.97 -6.80 16.66
C PHE A 106 2.01 -5.40 17.30
N ARG A 107 2.04 -5.33 18.63
CA ARG A 107 2.15 -4.06 19.37
C ARG A 107 3.60 -3.60 19.54
N ALA A 108 3.89 -2.40 19.06
CA ALA A 108 5.22 -1.78 19.10
C ALA A 108 5.30 -0.56 20.05
N ASP A 109 6.52 -0.03 20.21
CA ASP A 109 6.82 1.23 20.89
C ASP A 109 6.52 2.48 20.04
N SER A 110 6.02 2.27 18.82
CA SER A 110 5.46 3.29 17.96
C SER A 110 4.09 2.85 17.43
N THR A 111 3.15 3.80 17.35
CA THR A 111 1.78 3.50 16.90
C THR A 111 1.69 3.24 15.40
N ASP A 112 2.57 3.84 14.59
CA ASP A 112 2.63 3.61 13.14
C ASP A 112 3.14 2.21 12.81
N ASP A 113 4.20 1.72 13.46
CA ASP A 113 4.66 0.33 13.30
C ASP A 113 3.51 -0.66 13.54
N THR A 114 2.73 -0.44 14.61
CA THR A 114 1.54 -1.26 14.90
C THR A 114 0.47 -1.12 13.80
N GLY A 115 0.22 0.10 13.33
CA GLY A 115 -0.75 0.37 12.25
C GLY A 115 -0.41 -0.29 10.92
N TRP A 116 0.87 -0.40 10.55
CA TRP A 116 1.31 -1.12 9.35
C TRP A 116 0.92 -2.61 9.39
N TRP A 117 1.13 -3.26 10.52
CA TRP A 117 0.74 -4.66 10.72
C TRP A 117 -0.76 -4.85 10.79
N ALA A 118 -1.48 -3.97 11.49
CA ALA A 118 -2.94 -4.01 11.59
C ALA A 118 -3.62 -3.97 10.21
N LEU A 119 -3.14 -3.12 9.31
CA LEU A 119 -3.64 -3.04 7.94
C LEU A 119 -3.26 -4.27 7.10
N ALA A 120 -2.09 -4.86 7.32
CA ALA A 120 -1.72 -6.14 6.71
C ALA A 120 -2.66 -7.27 7.15
N LEU A 121 -2.97 -7.35 8.44
CA LEU A 121 -3.90 -8.31 9.03
C LEU A 121 -5.34 -8.13 8.49
N ALA A 122 -5.81 -6.89 8.36
CA ALA A 122 -7.10 -6.59 7.73
C ALA A 122 -7.16 -7.05 6.25
N SER A 123 -6.07 -6.88 5.48
CA SER A 123 -5.98 -7.41 4.11
C SER A 123 -5.95 -8.96 4.11
N LEU A 124 -5.25 -9.60 5.06
CA LEU A 124 -5.24 -11.06 5.18
C LEU A 124 -6.60 -11.65 5.57
N TYR A 125 -7.38 -10.95 6.39
CA TYR A 125 -8.76 -11.33 6.66
C TYR A 125 -9.59 -11.34 5.37
N GLN A 126 -9.48 -10.31 4.54
CA GLN A 126 -10.20 -10.25 3.26
C GLN A 126 -9.77 -11.37 2.30
N VAL A 127 -8.48 -11.71 2.29
CA VAL A 127 -7.97 -12.84 1.50
C VAL A 127 -8.59 -14.15 2.01
N THR A 128 -8.47 -14.43 3.29
CA THR A 128 -8.65 -15.80 3.82
C THR A 128 -10.01 -16.08 4.46
N GLY A 129 -10.72 -15.04 4.91
CA GLY A 129 -11.92 -15.13 5.74
C GLY A 129 -11.67 -15.63 7.17
N LYS A 130 -10.40 -15.81 7.59
CA LYS A 130 -10.06 -16.28 8.95
C LYS A 130 -10.21 -15.15 9.96
N SER A 131 -11.16 -15.28 10.89
CA SER A 131 -11.47 -14.23 11.87
C SER A 131 -10.27 -13.85 12.76
N GLU A 132 -9.32 -14.75 12.99
CA GLU A 132 -8.10 -14.47 13.74
C GLU A 132 -7.36 -13.21 13.26
N TYR A 133 -7.25 -13.01 11.94
CA TYR A 133 -6.57 -11.82 11.41
C TYR A 133 -7.38 -10.53 11.67
N LEU A 134 -8.72 -10.63 11.60
CA LEU A 134 -9.58 -9.49 11.93
C LEU A 134 -9.52 -9.18 13.43
N ASP A 135 -9.50 -10.19 14.29
CA ASP A 135 -9.41 -10.01 15.74
C ASP A 135 -8.08 -9.39 16.15
N LEU A 136 -6.95 -9.82 15.56
CA LEU A 136 -5.66 -9.16 15.75
C LEU A 136 -5.66 -7.70 15.28
N ALA A 137 -6.22 -7.39 14.10
CA ALA A 137 -6.31 -6.01 13.63
C ALA A 137 -7.14 -5.11 14.56
N LYS A 138 -8.19 -5.66 15.20
CA LYS A 138 -9.00 -4.95 16.21
C LYS A 138 -8.25 -4.75 17.52
N GLU A 139 -7.42 -5.72 17.91
CA GLU A 139 -6.55 -5.62 19.07
C GLU A 139 -5.46 -4.56 18.89
N ASP A 140 -4.89 -4.46 17.70
CA ASP A 140 -3.93 -3.42 17.31
C ASP A 140 -4.57 -2.04 17.28
N GLU A 141 -5.78 -1.91 16.70
CA GLU A 141 -6.56 -0.67 16.74
C GLU A 141 -6.76 -0.19 18.18
N ALA A 142 -7.17 -1.10 19.08
CA ALA A 142 -7.40 -0.76 20.47
C ALA A 142 -6.10 -0.32 21.19
N TYR A 143 -4.97 -0.95 20.85
CA TYR A 143 -3.65 -0.55 21.36
C TYR A 143 -3.27 0.85 20.86
N MET A 144 -3.40 1.12 19.56
CA MET A 144 -3.17 2.44 18.97
C MET A 144 -4.06 3.50 19.63
N TYR A 145 -5.36 3.24 19.76
CA TYR A 145 -6.31 4.18 20.38
C TYR A 145 -6.00 4.46 21.86
N GLY A 146 -5.37 3.51 22.56
CA GLY A 146 -4.84 3.74 23.91
C GLY A 146 -3.85 4.91 24.01
N TYR A 147 -3.28 5.33 22.89
CA TYR A 147 -2.38 6.47 22.75
C TYR A 147 -3.02 7.70 22.09
N TRP A 148 -4.35 7.71 21.92
CA TRP A 148 -5.10 8.91 21.59
C TRP A 148 -4.98 9.92 22.74
N ASN A 149 -4.31 11.05 22.50
CA ASN A 149 -3.96 12.01 23.53
C ASN A 149 -4.81 13.27 23.43
N THR A 150 -5.71 13.48 24.41
CA THR A 150 -6.53 14.70 24.51
C THR A 150 -5.91 15.78 25.40
N THR A 151 -4.78 15.50 26.06
CA THR A 151 -4.08 16.46 26.92
C THR A 151 -3.26 17.47 26.12
N THR A 152 -2.83 17.08 24.92
CA THR A 152 -2.12 17.94 23.96
C THR A 152 -2.86 17.90 22.64
N CYS A 153 -2.90 19.02 21.93
CA CYS A 153 -3.46 19.11 20.57
C CYS A 153 -4.91 18.67 20.41
N GLY A 154 -5.69 18.58 21.51
CA GLY A 154 -7.12 18.29 21.49
C GLY A 154 -7.51 16.88 21.02
N GLY A 155 -6.54 15.99 20.80
CA GLY A 155 -6.72 14.68 20.20
C GLY A 155 -5.48 14.26 19.40
N GLY A 156 -5.65 13.20 18.61
CA GLY A 156 -4.59 12.62 17.79
C GLY A 156 -3.81 11.54 18.53
N LEU A 157 -3.29 10.60 17.76
CA LEU A 157 -2.38 9.57 18.23
C LEU A 157 -0.97 10.12 18.43
N ILE A 158 -0.39 9.73 19.55
CA ILE A 158 1.05 9.81 19.79
C ILE A 158 1.76 8.79 18.91
N TRP A 159 2.82 9.23 18.22
CA TRP A 159 3.71 8.35 17.49
C TRP A 159 4.58 7.51 18.41
N ASN A 160 5.55 8.15 19.06
CA ASN A 160 6.55 7.52 19.91
C ASN A 160 5.98 7.34 21.33
N ILE A 161 5.65 6.10 21.67
CA ILE A 161 4.99 5.73 22.93
C ILE A 161 5.86 5.96 24.16
N PRO A 162 7.19 5.70 24.15
CA PRO A 162 8.07 6.06 25.26
C PRO A 162 8.08 7.55 25.60
N SER A 163 8.15 8.44 24.60
CA SER A 163 8.29 9.89 24.81
C SER A 163 6.94 10.60 25.01
N ARG A 164 5.90 10.18 24.29
CA ARG A 164 4.55 10.75 24.33
C ARG A 164 4.43 12.24 23.99
N THR A 165 5.32 12.74 23.13
CA THR A 165 5.36 14.17 22.78
C THR A 165 4.89 14.48 21.37
N TYR A 166 5.09 13.56 20.42
CA TYR A 166 4.92 13.88 19.00
C TYR A 166 3.66 13.26 18.38
N HIS A 167 2.82 14.13 17.82
CA HIS A 167 1.69 13.79 16.95
C HIS A 167 2.11 13.95 15.50
N ASN A 168 2.41 12.84 14.84
CA ASN A 168 2.80 12.85 13.43
C ASN A 168 1.59 12.50 12.54
N ALA A 169 1.72 12.80 11.25
CA ALA A 169 0.69 12.51 10.27
C ALA A 169 0.51 11.00 10.12
N ILE A 170 1.59 10.24 9.97
CA ILE A 170 1.50 8.82 9.62
C ILE A 170 0.73 7.97 10.63
N SER A 171 0.95 8.13 11.93
CA SER A 171 0.22 7.34 12.94
C SER A 171 -1.29 7.57 12.85
N ASN A 172 -1.68 8.81 12.62
CA ASN A 172 -3.07 9.25 12.52
C ASN A 172 -3.71 8.82 11.18
N GLU A 173 -2.98 8.90 10.08
CA GLU A 173 -3.43 8.44 8.77
C GLU A 173 -3.65 6.92 8.72
N LEU A 174 -2.73 6.14 9.32
CA LEU A 174 -2.88 4.69 9.44
C LEU A 174 -4.09 4.34 10.29
N TYR A 175 -4.31 5.07 11.37
CA TYR A 175 -5.47 4.88 12.23
C TYR A 175 -6.78 5.20 11.52
N LEU A 176 -6.81 6.27 10.70
CA LEU A 176 -7.94 6.59 9.84
C LEU A 176 -8.23 5.47 8.84
N GLU A 177 -7.20 4.98 8.14
CA GLU A 177 -7.36 3.88 7.18
C GLU A 177 -7.85 2.61 7.88
N LEU A 178 -7.27 2.27 9.03
CA LEU A 178 -7.61 1.07 9.78
C LEU A 178 -9.05 1.11 10.29
N THR A 179 -9.44 2.17 10.99
CA THR A 179 -10.79 2.27 11.58
C THR A 179 -11.87 2.31 10.50
N ALA A 180 -11.68 3.05 9.42
CA ALA A 180 -12.62 3.04 8.30
C ALA A 180 -12.69 1.65 7.62
N THR A 181 -11.55 0.97 7.47
CA THR A 181 -11.50 -0.41 6.92
C THR A 181 -12.24 -1.39 7.84
N LEU A 182 -11.99 -1.36 9.15
CA LEU A 182 -12.64 -2.24 10.12
C LEU A 182 -14.16 -2.07 10.12
N HIS A 183 -14.65 -0.82 10.03
CA HIS A 183 -16.08 -0.56 9.87
C HIS A 183 -16.64 -1.23 8.61
N ASN A 184 -15.97 -1.05 7.47
CA ASN A 184 -16.41 -1.62 6.19
C ASN A 184 -16.41 -3.17 6.19
N LEU A 185 -15.54 -3.78 7.00
CA LEU A 185 -15.43 -5.24 7.12
C LEU A 185 -16.44 -5.86 8.10
N ILE A 186 -17.02 -5.08 9.02
CA ILE A 186 -17.85 -5.60 10.11
C ILE A 186 -19.30 -5.13 9.92
N PRO A 187 -20.21 -6.02 9.46
CA PRO A 187 -21.60 -5.65 9.23
C PRO A 187 -22.28 -5.08 10.48
N GLY A 188 -22.84 -3.87 10.35
CA GLY A 188 -23.56 -3.19 11.43
C GLY A 188 -22.67 -2.59 12.51
N ASP A 189 -21.34 -2.54 12.30
CA ASP A 189 -20.45 -1.80 13.18
C ASP A 189 -20.85 -0.32 13.25
N THR A 190 -20.73 0.27 14.43
CA THR A 190 -20.85 1.72 14.63
C THR A 190 -19.69 2.29 15.43
N TYR A 191 -18.88 1.42 16.05
CA TYR A 191 -17.75 1.85 16.87
C TYR A 191 -16.62 2.37 15.99
N TYR A 192 -16.17 1.57 15.02
CA TYR A 192 -15.05 1.96 14.16
C TYR A 192 -15.42 3.11 13.21
N LEU A 193 -16.69 3.21 12.79
CA LEU A 193 -17.19 4.41 12.10
C LEU A 193 -17.03 5.67 12.98
N GLY A 194 -17.39 5.60 14.26
CA GLY A 194 -17.23 6.70 15.19
C GLY A 194 -15.76 7.10 15.40
N GLN A 195 -14.86 6.11 15.44
CA GLN A 195 -13.43 6.35 15.53
C GLN A 195 -12.85 6.99 14.26
N ALA A 196 -13.22 6.48 13.08
CA ALA A 196 -12.77 7.03 11.80
C ALA A 196 -13.24 8.49 11.59
N LEU A 197 -14.50 8.79 11.94
CA LEU A 197 -15.02 10.15 11.90
C LEU A 197 -14.29 11.07 12.89
N ARG A 198 -14.01 10.59 14.11
CA ARG A 198 -13.27 11.37 15.11
C ARG A 198 -11.85 11.69 14.64
N GLU A 199 -11.14 10.68 14.14
CA GLU A 199 -9.79 10.84 13.59
C GLU A 199 -9.80 11.86 12.46
N TRP A 200 -10.70 11.71 11.47
CA TRP A 200 -10.74 12.63 10.35
C TRP A 200 -11.08 14.08 10.76
N GLU A 201 -12.06 14.26 11.66
CA GLU A 201 -12.40 15.60 12.16
C GLU A 201 -11.25 16.27 12.90
N TRP A 202 -10.45 15.50 13.65
CA TRP A 202 -9.22 15.99 14.25
C TRP A 202 -8.20 16.32 13.16
N PHE A 203 -7.82 15.34 12.33
CA PHE A 203 -6.75 15.47 11.34
C PHE A 203 -6.94 16.68 10.42
N LYS A 204 -8.15 16.86 9.87
CA LYS A 204 -8.45 17.97 8.95
C LYS A 204 -8.37 19.35 9.62
N ALA A 205 -8.49 19.43 10.95
CA ALA A 205 -8.44 20.67 11.71
C ALA A 205 -7.00 21.05 12.15
N THR A 206 -6.05 20.13 12.08
CA THR A 206 -4.67 20.33 12.55
C THR A 206 -3.84 21.28 11.68
N GLY A 207 -4.23 21.45 10.41
CA GLY A 207 -3.45 22.19 9.42
C GLY A 207 -2.27 21.43 8.84
N MET A 208 -2.11 20.12 9.11
CA MET A 208 -1.07 19.28 8.49
C MET A 208 -1.22 19.22 6.97
N ILE A 209 -2.46 19.22 6.44
CA ILE A 209 -2.72 19.53 5.02
C ILE A 209 -2.44 21.03 4.82
N ASN A 210 -1.28 21.34 4.24
CA ASN A 210 -0.76 22.68 4.11
C ASN A 210 -1.39 23.46 2.94
N GLY A 211 -0.98 24.73 2.79
CA GLY A 211 -1.49 25.61 1.73
C GLY A 211 -1.22 25.17 0.29
N LYS A 212 -0.38 24.15 0.07
CA LYS A 212 -0.18 23.51 -1.25
C LYS A 212 -1.07 22.29 -1.48
N GLY A 213 -1.90 21.90 -0.50
CA GLY A 213 -2.66 20.65 -0.53
C GLY A 213 -1.81 19.41 -0.25
N LEU A 214 -0.64 19.57 0.35
CA LEU A 214 0.26 18.48 0.73
C LEU A 214 0.29 18.32 2.26
N VAL A 215 0.52 17.10 2.73
CA VAL A 215 0.59 16.75 4.15
C VAL A 215 2.02 16.86 4.68
N ASN A 216 2.24 17.72 5.67
CA ASN A 216 3.50 17.77 6.42
C ASN A 216 3.60 16.67 7.47
N ASP A 217 4.81 16.45 8.00
CA ASP A 217 5.12 15.32 8.88
C ASP A 217 4.33 15.26 10.19
N GLY A 218 3.94 16.41 10.76
CA GLY A 218 3.28 16.42 12.06
C GLY A 218 3.08 17.80 12.67
N LEU A 219 2.85 17.80 13.98
CA LEU A 219 2.64 19.00 14.78
C LEU A 219 3.86 19.36 15.63
N THR A 220 3.98 20.64 15.98
CA THR A 220 4.98 21.08 16.96
C THR A 220 4.73 20.41 18.31
N GLU A 221 5.80 19.98 18.99
CA GLU A 221 5.76 19.32 20.31
C GLU A 221 5.56 20.33 21.47
N ASP A 222 4.84 21.41 21.19
CA ASP A 222 4.51 22.46 22.15
C ASP A 222 2.99 22.68 22.22
N GLN A 223 2.56 23.62 23.07
CA GLN A 223 1.13 23.90 23.25
C GLN A 223 0.49 24.59 22.04
N ALA A 224 1.28 25.02 21.04
CA ALA A 224 0.73 25.64 19.85
C ALA A 224 0.13 24.62 18.90
N CYS A 225 0.62 23.37 18.90
CA CYS A 225 0.15 22.28 18.05
C CYS A 225 0.02 22.72 16.58
N ALA A 226 0.98 23.51 16.11
CA ALA A 226 0.98 24.03 14.76
C ALA A 226 1.56 22.98 13.82
N ASN A 227 1.17 23.01 12.54
CA ASN A 227 1.89 22.27 11.51
C ASN A 227 3.39 22.62 11.60
N ASN A 228 4.23 21.61 11.81
CA ASN A 228 5.66 21.80 12.04
C ASN A 228 6.46 22.21 10.79
N GLY A 229 5.83 22.19 9.60
CA GLY A 229 6.45 22.56 8.32
C GLY A 229 7.58 21.62 7.89
N GLN A 230 7.75 20.47 8.55
CA GLN A 230 8.75 19.45 8.22
C GLN A 230 8.48 18.83 6.85
N PRO A 231 9.46 18.10 6.25
CA PRO A 231 9.35 17.61 4.90
C PRO A 231 8.04 16.89 4.57
N VAL A 232 7.60 17.06 3.33
CA VAL A 232 6.47 16.32 2.76
C VAL A 232 7.01 15.01 2.19
N TRP A 233 6.72 13.92 2.88
CA TRP A 233 7.06 12.56 2.45
C TRP A 233 5.93 11.96 1.63
N SER A 234 6.24 11.17 0.59
CA SER A 234 5.18 10.68 -0.32
C SER A 234 4.16 9.79 0.39
N TYR A 235 4.58 8.99 1.37
CA TYR A 235 3.71 8.05 2.08
C TYR A 235 2.58 8.73 2.85
N ASN A 236 2.82 9.88 3.50
CA ASN A 236 1.79 10.68 4.16
C ASN A 236 0.75 11.17 3.14
N GLN A 237 1.18 11.35 1.88
CA GLN A 237 0.26 11.76 0.82
C GLN A 237 -0.55 10.58 0.28
N GLY A 238 -0.17 9.35 0.61
CA GLY A 238 -0.77 8.11 0.11
C GLY A 238 -1.72 7.46 1.09
N VAL A 239 -1.28 7.30 2.33
CA VAL A 239 -2.08 6.65 3.39
C VAL A 239 -3.35 7.44 3.64
N ILE A 240 -3.27 8.77 3.69
CA ILE A 240 -4.46 9.62 3.80
C ILE A 240 -5.46 9.43 2.64
N LEU A 241 -5.00 9.17 1.40
CA LEU A 241 -5.91 8.89 0.28
C LEU A 241 -6.65 7.58 0.52
N ALA A 242 -5.92 6.55 0.93
CA ALA A 242 -6.51 5.24 1.22
C ALA A 242 -7.52 5.34 2.38
N GLY A 243 -7.19 6.08 3.45
CA GLY A 243 -8.10 6.34 4.55
C GLY A 243 -9.37 7.10 4.15
N LEU A 244 -9.24 8.15 3.33
CA LEU A 244 -10.38 8.91 2.82
C LEU A 244 -11.26 8.10 1.85
N VAL A 245 -10.67 7.20 1.05
CA VAL A 245 -11.41 6.25 0.22
C VAL A 245 -12.24 5.30 1.11
N GLN A 246 -11.64 4.73 2.14
CA GLN A 246 -12.33 3.85 3.08
C GLN A 246 -13.42 4.60 3.85
N LEU A 247 -13.17 5.85 4.27
CA LEU A 247 -14.15 6.68 4.96
C LEU A 247 -15.31 7.08 4.03
N SER A 248 -15.03 7.34 2.75
CA SER A 248 -16.08 7.55 1.74
C SER A 248 -16.97 6.31 1.60
N ALA A 249 -16.39 5.11 1.58
CA ALA A 249 -17.16 3.87 1.53
C ALA A 249 -17.99 3.66 2.81
N ALA A 250 -17.41 3.93 3.98
CA ALA A 250 -18.04 3.79 5.29
C ALA A 250 -19.26 4.71 5.47
N THR A 251 -19.21 5.92 4.91
CA THR A 251 -20.23 6.95 5.10
C THR A 251 -21.18 7.11 3.92
N GLY A 252 -20.78 6.63 2.74
CA GLY A 252 -21.46 6.92 1.47
C GLY A 252 -21.30 8.37 0.99
N LEU A 253 -20.38 9.16 1.56
CA LEU A 253 -20.20 10.58 1.22
C LEU A 253 -19.02 10.79 0.26
N PRO A 254 -19.25 11.22 -0.99
CA PRO A 254 -18.18 11.42 -1.98
C PRO A 254 -17.25 12.61 -1.66
N SER A 255 -17.63 13.50 -0.74
CA SER A 255 -16.81 14.66 -0.35
C SER A 255 -15.44 14.28 0.21
N TYR A 256 -15.30 13.07 0.77
CA TYR A 256 -13.99 12.57 1.21
C TYR A 256 -13.08 12.26 0.02
N LEU A 257 -13.64 11.76 -1.09
CA LEU A 257 -12.90 11.54 -2.34
C LEU A 257 -12.48 12.88 -2.98
N ASP A 258 -13.27 13.94 -2.85
CA ASP A 258 -12.89 15.28 -3.34
C ASP A 258 -11.64 15.81 -2.62
N VAL A 259 -11.53 15.59 -1.30
CA VAL A 259 -10.35 15.97 -0.53
C VAL A 259 -9.14 15.12 -0.93
N ALA A 260 -9.31 13.80 -1.02
CA ALA A 260 -8.26 12.90 -1.48
C ALA A 260 -7.77 13.27 -2.89
N ARG A 261 -8.70 13.64 -3.79
CA ARG A 261 -8.37 14.12 -5.13
C ARG A 261 -7.52 15.38 -5.08
N GLY A 262 -7.86 16.36 -4.23
CA GLY A 262 -7.06 17.57 -4.06
C GLY A 262 -5.61 17.30 -3.65
N ILE A 263 -5.39 16.34 -2.74
CA ILE A 263 -4.05 15.93 -2.31
C ILE A 263 -3.29 15.21 -3.43
N ALA A 264 -3.95 14.26 -4.12
CA ALA A 264 -3.33 13.53 -5.23
C ALA A 264 -2.98 14.45 -6.41
N ASP A 265 -3.86 15.39 -6.77
CA ASP A 265 -3.59 16.42 -7.78
C ASP A 265 -2.38 17.29 -7.38
N ALA A 266 -2.26 17.65 -6.10
CA ALA A 266 -1.10 18.39 -5.60
C ALA A 266 0.20 17.61 -5.74
N VAL A 267 0.23 16.31 -5.40
CA VAL A 267 1.43 15.47 -5.56
C VAL A 267 1.83 15.33 -7.04
N VAL A 268 0.87 15.02 -7.92
CA VAL A 268 1.13 14.81 -9.35
C VAL A 268 1.64 16.09 -10.03
N ALA A 269 1.18 17.26 -9.58
CA ALA A 269 1.59 18.55 -10.11
C ALA A 269 2.85 19.14 -9.45
N ASP A 270 3.27 18.63 -8.29
CA ASP A 270 4.41 19.19 -7.56
C ASP A 270 5.74 18.83 -8.23
N GLY A 271 6.52 19.86 -8.59
CA GLY A 271 7.79 19.69 -9.30
C GLY A 271 8.92 19.11 -8.46
N ALA A 272 8.80 19.06 -7.13
CA ALA A 272 9.77 18.44 -6.24
C ALA A 272 9.43 16.96 -5.99
N LEU A 273 8.16 16.62 -5.79
CA LEU A 273 7.71 15.23 -5.60
C LEU A 273 7.59 14.46 -6.91
N SER A 274 7.18 15.12 -8.01
CA SER A 274 6.91 14.48 -9.31
C SER A 274 7.73 15.12 -10.45
N PRO A 275 9.06 15.31 -10.32
CA PRO A 275 9.88 15.93 -11.36
C PRO A 275 9.79 15.13 -12.67
N GLY A 276 9.38 15.79 -13.75
CA GLY A 276 9.17 15.14 -15.04
C GLY A 276 8.04 14.10 -15.05
N GLY A 277 7.15 14.14 -14.05
CA GLY A 277 6.03 13.21 -13.91
C GLY A 277 6.42 11.83 -13.37
N ILE A 278 7.58 11.69 -12.73
CA ILE A 278 8.01 10.48 -12.02
C ILE A 278 8.22 10.83 -10.55
N LEU A 279 7.59 10.07 -9.66
CA LEU A 279 7.64 10.27 -8.21
C LEU A 279 9.07 10.11 -7.67
N THR A 280 9.43 10.94 -6.70
CA THR A 280 10.70 10.88 -5.96
C THR A 280 10.49 11.27 -4.49
N GLU A 281 11.44 10.93 -3.61
CA GLU A 281 11.49 11.50 -2.26
C GLU A 281 12.38 12.73 -2.27
N SER A 282 11.76 13.91 -2.38
CA SER A 282 12.50 15.18 -2.47
C SER A 282 13.29 15.55 -1.20
N ALA A 283 12.91 14.96 -0.06
CA ALA A 283 13.55 15.19 1.23
C ALA A 283 14.88 14.43 1.40
N CYS A 284 15.18 13.48 0.51
CA CYS A 284 16.44 12.75 0.49
C CYS A 284 17.33 13.20 -0.66
N ALA A 285 18.59 13.52 -0.38
CA ALA A 285 19.56 13.86 -1.42
C ALA A 285 20.09 12.61 -2.14
N THR A 286 20.20 11.48 -1.43
CA THR A 286 20.69 10.21 -1.96
C THR A 286 19.85 9.03 -1.47
N PRO A 287 19.93 7.85 -2.12
CA PRO A 287 19.30 6.63 -1.60
C PRO A 287 19.73 6.29 -0.18
N ALA A 288 21.01 6.52 0.17
CA ALA A 288 21.53 6.24 1.50
C ALA A 288 20.92 7.15 2.58
N ASP A 289 20.60 8.40 2.25
CA ASP A 289 19.90 9.32 3.17
C ASP A 289 18.45 8.91 3.43
N CYS A 290 17.88 8.13 2.50
CA CYS A 290 16.51 7.63 2.57
C CYS A 290 16.41 6.23 3.20
N GLU A 291 17.51 5.51 3.37
CA GLU A 291 17.49 4.22 4.04
C GLU A 291 17.43 4.40 5.58
N PRO A 292 16.76 3.48 6.30
CA PRO A 292 15.97 2.39 5.73
C PRO A 292 14.56 2.82 5.27
N ASN A 293 13.97 3.80 5.95
CA ASN A 293 12.53 4.04 5.92
C ASN A 293 12.01 4.66 4.61
N GLY A 294 12.64 5.76 4.17
CA GLY A 294 12.19 6.56 3.04
C GLY A 294 12.21 5.83 1.70
N THR A 295 12.90 4.68 1.61
CA THR A 295 12.92 3.89 0.38
C THR A 295 11.60 3.19 0.06
N ALA A 296 10.75 2.94 1.06
CA ALA A 296 9.43 2.31 0.90
C ALA A 296 8.32 3.30 0.48
N PHE A 297 8.49 4.58 0.83
CA PHE A 297 7.40 5.57 0.86
C PHE A 297 6.69 5.78 -0.47
N LYS A 298 7.42 5.76 -1.59
CA LYS A 298 6.85 5.91 -2.93
C LYS A 298 5.84 4.82 -3.30
N GLY A 299 6.08 3.59 -2.86
CA GLY A 299 5.14 2.49 -3.13
C GLY A 299 3.86 2.65 -2.34
N ILE A 300 4.00 3.00 -1.06
CA ILE A 300 2.88 3.28 -0.17
C ILE A 300 2.00 4.40 -0.76
N PHE A 301 2.62 5.45 -1.32
CA PHE A 301 1.89 6.46 -2.09
C PHE A 301 1.10 5.86 -3.26
N MET A 302 1.76 5.07 -4.11
CA MET A 302 1.12 4.47 -5.28
C MET A 302 -0.06 3.58 -4.91
N ARG A 303 0.06 2.81 -3.82
CA ARG A 303 -1.03 1.99 -3.28
C ARG A 303 -2.25 2.83 -2.93
N GLY A 304 -2.06 3.94 -2.22
CA GLY A 304 -3.14 4.88 -1.89
C GLY A 304 -3.74 5.56 -3.12
N LEU A 305 -2.89 5.98 -4.07
CA LEU A 305 -3.31 6.59 -5.32
C LEU A 305 -4.14 5.64 -6.18
N ALA A 306 -3.77 4.36 -6.26
CA ALA A 306 -4.51 3.34 -7.01
C ALA A 306 -5.90 3.09 -6.42
N LYS A 307 -6.02 3.03 -5.08
CA LYS A 307 -7.32 2.93 -4.40
C LYS A 307 -8.22 4.13 -4.71
N LEU A 308 -7.66 5.34 -4.70
CA LEU A 308 -8.39 6.55 -5.08
C LEU A 308 -8.78 6.54 -6.55
N ASP A 309 -7.87 6.18 -7.45
CA ASP A 309 -8.12 6.08 -8.88
C ASP A 309 -9.27 5.10 -9.19
N ALA A 310 -9.30 3.96 -8.51
CA ALA A 310 -10.37 2.97 -8.63
C ALA A 310 -11.73 3.47 -8.10
N ALA A 311 -11.73 4.33 -7.08
CA ALA A 311 -12.94 4.92 -6.51
C ALA A 311 -13.49 6.09 -7.35
N LEU A 312 -12.68 6.67 -8.25
CA LEU A 312 -13.04 7.81 -9.08
C LEU A 312 -13.48 7.40 -10.49
N GLY A 313 -14.57 8.01 -10.96
CA GLY A 313 -14.99 7.86 -12.35
C GLY A 313 -13.90 8.35 -13.31
N GLY A 314 -13.57 7.51 -14.31
CA GLY A 314 -12.65 7.87 -15.38
C GLY A 314 -11.17 7.62 -15.10
N HIS A 315 -10.80 7.15 -13.90
CA HIS A 315 -9.43 6.75 -13.56
C HIS A 315 -8.37 7.81 -13.90
N PRO A 316 -8.45 9.02 -13.30
CA PRO A 316 -7.63 10.17 -13.68
C PRO A 316 -6.13 10.01 -13.41
N TYR A 317 -5.73 9.09 -12.52
CA TYR A 317 -4.34 8.88 -12.10
C TYR A 317 -3.69 7.64 -12.73
N ARG A 318 -4.46 6.78 -13.40
CA ARG A 318 -3.96 5.56 -14.05
C ARG A 318 -2.77 5.79 -14.97
N ASP A 319 -2.77 6.88 -15.74
CA ASP A 319 -1.66 7.21 -16.64
C ASP A 319 -0.39 7.64 -15.87
N TYR A 320 -0.54 8.31 -14.73
CA TYR A 320 0.58 8.67 -13.85
C TYR A 320 1.20 7.40 -13.23
N ILE A 321 0.38 6.49 -12.72
CA ILE A 321 0.82 5.20 -12.16
C ILE A 321 1.58 4.40 -13.22
N ARG A 322 0.99 4.22 -14.41
CA ARG A 322 1.62 3.47 -15.51
C ARG A 322 2.94 4.10 -15.97
N ARG A 323 3.02 5.44 -16.02
CA ARG A 323 4.27 6.13 -16.38
C ARG A 323 5.39 5.86 -15.37
N ASN A 324 5.08 5.88 -14.08
CA ASN A 324 6.04 5.56 -13.03
C ASN A 324 6.48 4.10 -13.11
N ALA A 325 5.53 3.17 -13.28
CA ALA A 325 5.79 1.74 -13.41
C ALA A 325 6.68 1.43 -14.64
N GLN A 326 6.40 2.09 -15.77
CA GLN A 326 7.22 1.97 -16.98
C GLN A 326 8.64 2.51 -16.77
N SER A 327 8.79 3.68 -16.15
CA SER A 327 10.12 4.24 -15.88
C SER A 327 10.93 3.32 -14.95
N ALA A 328 10.32 2.83 -13.87
CA ALA A 328 10.97 1.90 -12.95
C ALA A 328 11.38 0.60 -13.66
N TYR A 329 10.49 0.03 -14.47
CA TYR A 329 10.74 -1.19 -15.24
C TYR A 329 11.89 -1.03 -16.23
N ASP A 330 11.92 0.07 -16.99
CA ASP A 330 12.91 0.29 -18.05
C ASP A 330 14.27 0.70 -17.51
N LYS A 331 14.30 1.45 -16.40
CA LYS A 331 15.50 2.20 -15.98
C LYS A 331 16.04 1.80 -14.61
N SER A 332 15.20 1.24 -13.73
CA SER A 332 15.56 0.97 -12.34
C SER A 332 15.35 -0.49 -11.95
N ARG A 333 15.28 -1.41 -12.94
CA ARG A 333 15.18 -2.85 -12.72
C ARG A 333 16.48 -3.54 -13.16
N ASN A 334 16.92 -4.57 -12.44
CA ASN A 334 18.01 -5.44 -12.88
C ASN A 334 17.49 -6.75 -13.50
N GLY A 335 18.39 -7.59 -14.04
CA GLY A 335 18.02 -8.86 -14.66
C GLY A 335 17.52 -9.96 -13.72
N SER A 336 17.36 -9.66 -12.43
CA SER A 336 16.77 -10.55 -11.41
C SER A 336 15.53 -9.92 -10.75
N ASP A 337 14.94 -8.94 -11.44
CA ASP A 337 13.65 -8.32 -11.08
C ASP A 337 13.65 -7.54 -9.77
N PHE A 338 14.85 -7.20 -9.29
CA PHE A 338 15.02 -6.20 -8.24
C PHE A 338 14.93 -4.80 -8.81
N TYR A 339 14.31 -3.92 -8.03
CA TYR A 339 14.13 -2.52 -8.34
C TYR A 339 14.95 -1.63 -7.41
N GLY A 340 15.49 -0.56 -7.97
CA GLY A 340 16.27 0.45 -7.25
C GLY A 340 15.41 1.56 -6.67
N PHE A 341 16.04 2.45 -5.92
CA PHE A 341 15.34 3.55 -5.23
C PHE A 341 14.78 4.60 -6.19
N ALA A 342 15.58 5.08 -7.14
CA ALA A 342 15.17 6.10 -8.10
C ALA A 342 14.50 5.45 -9.30
N TRP A 343 13.19 5.66 -9.50
CA TRP A 343 12.46 5.11 -10.66
C TRP A 343 12.83 5.78 -11.98
N GLN A 344 13.58 6.88 -11.93
CA GLN A 344 14.24 7.51 -13.07
C GLN A 344 15.50 6.72 -13.52
N GLY A 345 16.00 5.82 -12.68
CA GLY A 345 17.19 5.01 -12.90
C GLY A 345 18.52 5.75 -12.70
N PRO A 346 19.66 5.06 -12.87
CA PRO A 346 19.76 3.61 -13.07
C PRO A 346 19.41 2.82 -11.80
N TYR A 347 19.24 1.50 -11.92
CA TYR A 347 19.20 0.59 -10.78
C TYR A 347 20.46 0.78 -9.91
N ASP A 348 20.27 0.94 -8.60
CA ASP A 348 21.36 1.09 -7.63
C ASP A 348 21.63 -0.22 -6.87
N SER A 349 20.67 -0.68 -6.06
CA SER A 349 20.73 -1.92 -5.29
C SER A 349 19.33 -2.35 -4.87
N GLY A 350 19.19 -3.60 -4.41
CA GLY A 350 17.94 -4.11 -3.85
C GLY A 350 18.02 -4.11 -2.32
N THR A 351 17.06 -3.46 -1.68
CA THR A 351 16.74 -3.57 -0.25
C THR A 351 15.25 -3.85 -0.12
N ILE A 352 14.79 -4.28 1.04
CA ILE A 352 13.36 -4.57 1.23
C ILE A 352 12.50 -3.32 0.96
N GLY A 353 12.89 -2.15 1.45
CA GLY A 353 12.15 -0.90 1.23
C GLY A 353 12.04 -0.51 -0.25
N LYS A 354 13.12 -0.63 -1.03
CA LYS A 354 13.07 -0.39 -2.48
C LYS A 354 12.19 -1.40 -3.20
N GLN A 355 12.29 -2.67 -2.82
CA GLN A 355 11.59 -3.73 -3.53
C GLN A 355 10.08 -3.75 -3.21
N GLU A 356 9.69 -3.58 -1.95
CA GLU A 356 8.27 -3.47 -1.61
C GLU A 356 7.65 -2.20 -2.20
N SER A 357 8.43 -1.12 -2.30
CA SER A 357 8.01 0.10 -3.00
C SER A 357 7.68 -0.18 -4.47
N ALA A 358 8.51 -0.96 -5.14
CA ALA A 358 8.28 -1.37 -6.53
C ALA A 358 7.12 -2.36 -6.66
N VAL A 359 6.96 -3.30 -5.74
CA VAL A 359 5.82 -4.22 -5.73
C VAL A 359 4.51 -3.45 -5.62
N ASP A 360 4.40 -2.49 -4.71
CA ASP A 360 3.19 -1.65 -4.59
C ASP A 360 2.92 -0.84 -5.86
N LEU A 361 3.96 -0.27 -6.48
CA LEU A 361 3.82 0.44 -7.75
C LEU A 361 3.29 -0.48 -8.86
N LEU A 362 3.82 -1.70 -8.97
CA LEU A 362 3.45 -2.64 -10.02
C LEU A 362 2.06 -3.23 -9.78
N LEU A 363 1.71 -3.57 -8.53
CA LEU A 363 0.35 -3.96 -8.16
C LEU A 363 -0.68 -2.90 -8.51
N SER A 364 -0.32 -1.62 -8.36
CA SER A 364 -1.17 -0.47 -8.71
C SER A 364 -1.50 -0.35 -10.21
N THR A 365 -0.87 -1.15 -11.06
CA THR A 365 -1.13 -1.15 -12.52
C THR A 365 -2.12 -2.20 -13.00
N LEU A 366 -2.41 -3.22 -12.15
CA LEU A 366 -3.39 -4.27 -12.38
C LEU A 366 -4.80 -3.72 -12.12
#